data_AF-A0A3D0P9X5-F1
#
_entry.id   AF-A0A3D0P9X5-F1
#
_cell.length_a   1.000
_cell.length_b   1.000
_cell.length_c   1.000
_cell.angle_alpha   90.00
_cell.angle_beta   90.00
_cell.angle_gamma   90.00
#
_symmetry.space_group_name_H-M   'P 1'
#
loop_
_entity.id
_entity.type
_entity.pdbx_description
1 polymer ?
#
loop_
_entity_poly.entity_id
_entity_poly.type
_entity_poly.pdbx_seq_one_letter_code
_entity_poly.pdbx_strand_id
1 'polypeptide(L)'
;MNLDDFRGLRTAPELSAEQRQSLQAQLRDRLSACEWFTVGVMAASADEAIAALRQLEAALGWDALSLGGEPLPEGGVFLKGNQRNGTAMVRAEAGLGLGILISGQAPSNPDAEDTWGPLPLDFFAAEAIGG
;
A
#
# COMPACT_ATOMS: atom_id res chain seq x y z
N MET A 1 -2.03 16.27 -10.29
CA MET A 1 -2.18 14.81 -10.16
C MET A 1 -2.82 14.56 -8.82
N ASN A 2 -3.92 13.83 -8.81
CA ASN A 2 -4.74 13.52 -7.65
C ASN A 2 -4.78 12.01 -7.45
N LEU A 3 -5.13 11.54 -6.25
CA LEU A 3 -5.27 10.10 -5.98
C LEU A 3 -6.28 9.42 -6.90
N ASP A 4 -7.34 10.12 -7.29
CA ASP A 4 -8.39 9.59 -8.16
C ASP A 4 -7.88 9.25 -9.57
N ASP A 5 -6.78 9.87 -10.01
CA ASP A 5 -6.16 9.61 -11.32
C ASP A 5 -5.60 8.17 -11.42
N PHE A 6 -5.43 7.49 -10.28
CA PHE A 6 -4.87 6.14 -10.18
C PHE A 6 -5.95 5.07 -10.25
N ARG A 7 -7.22 5.45 -10.09
CA ARG A 7 -8.34 4.52 -10.07
C ARG A 7 -8.42 3.74 -11.38
N GLY A 8 -8.38 2.41 -11.27
CA GLY A 8 -8.45 1.51 -12.42
C GLY A 8 -7.12 1.31 -13.16
N LEU A 9 -6.03 1.97 -12.74
CA LEU A 9 -4.71 1.61 -13.23
C LEU A 9 -4.34 0.21 -12.74
N ARG A 10 -3.64 -0.53 -13.61
CA ARG A 10 -3.13 -1.86 -13.30
C ARG A 10 -1.76 -1.81 -12.64
N THR A 11 -0.92 -0.86 -13.07
CA THR A 11 0.43 -0.65 -12.56
C THR A 11 0.56 0.80 -12.15
N ALA A 12 1.21 1.04 -11.01
CA ALA A 12 1.50 2.36 -10.51
C ALA A 12 2.36 3.15 -11.51
N PRO A 13 2.06 4.43 -11.76
CA PRO A 13 2.91 5.29 -12.57
C PRO A 13 4.18 5.69 -11.81
N GLU A 14 5.23 6.08 -12.54
CA GLU A 14 6.37 6.77 -11.93
C GLU A 14 5.96 8.15 -11.44
N LEU A 15 6.51 8.57 -10.30
CA LEU A 15 6.20 9.86 -9.66
C LEU A 15 7.49 10.64 -9.42
N SER A 16 7.46 11.95 -9.68
CA SER A 16 8.48 12.87 -9.16
C SER A 16 8.38 12.99 -7.63
N ALA A 17 9.42 13.52 -7.00
CA ALA A 17 9.43 13.78 -5.56
C ALA A 17 8.28 14.71 -5.14
N GLU A 18 8.02 15.76 -5.92
CA GLU A 18 6.93 16.73 -5.66
C GLU A 18 5.55 16.07 -5.81
N GLN A 19 5.38 15.22 -6.83
CA GLN A 19 4.13 14.47 -7.01
C GLN A 19 3.90 13.51 -5.84
N ARG A 20 4.94 12.77 -5.43
CA ARG A 20 4.88 11.85 -4.28
C ARG A 20 4.51 12.59 -3.02
N GLN A 21 5.16 13.70 -2.71
CA GLN A 21 4.88 14.51 -1.51
C GLN A 21 3.43 15.01 -1.51
N SER A 22 2.95 15.54 -2.63
CA SER A 22 1.57 16.01 -2.77
C SER A 22 0.54 14.88 -2.59
N LEU A 23 0.79 13.72 -3.19
CA LEU A 23 -0.09 12.55 -3.09
C LEU A 23 -0.07 11.95 -1.69
N GLN A 24 1.06 11.94 -0.99
CA GLN A 24 1.14 11.51 0.40
C GLN A 24 0.29 12.41 1.30
N ALA A 25 0.32 13.73 1.11
CA ALA A 25 -0.52 14.66 1.86
C ALA A 25 -2.02 14.40 1.61
N GLN A 26 -2.41 14.23 0.35
CA GLN A 26 -3.79 13.88 -0.02
C GLN A 26 -4.21 12.54 0.61
N LEU A 27 -3.33 11.54 0.58
CA LEU A 27 -3.63 10.22 1.11
C LEU A 27 -3.85 10.29 2.62
N ARG A 28 -2.97 10.97 3.37
CA ARG A 28 -3.11 11.13 4.82
C ARG A 28 -4.43 11.79 5.21
N ASP A 29 -4.89 12.78 4.45
CA ASP A 29 -6.19 13.41 4.64
C ASP A 29 -7.33 12.39 4.50
N ARG A 30 -7.34 11.61 3.41
CA ARG A 30 -8.34 10.56 3.18
C ARG A 30 -8.32 9.48 4.26
N LEU A 31 -7.13 9.00 4.62
CA LEU A 31 -6.96 7.97 5.66
C LEU A 31 -7.46 8.47 7.02
N SER A 32 -7.33 9.76 7.35
CA SER A 32 -7.77 10.29 8.64
C SER A 32 -9.29 10.16 8.90
N ALA A 33 -10.08 9.97 7.84
CA ALA A 33 -11.52 9.78 7.92
C ALA A 33 -11.94 8.30 8.08
N CYS A 34 -10.98 7.37 8.09
CA CYS A 34 -11.25 5.94 8.20
C CYS A 34 -10.86 5.38 9.57
N GLU A 35 -11.49 4.26 9.93
CA GLU A 35 -11.28 3.58 11.21
C GLU A 35 -10.20 2.50 11.14
N TRP A 36 -10.09 1.80 10.01
CA TRP A 36 -9.08 0.78 9.78
C TRP A 36 -8.85 0.57 8.28
N PHE A 37 -7.78 -0.17 7.94
CA PHE A 37 -7.37 -0.34 6.54
C PHE A 37 -7.09 -1.79 6.16
N THR A 38 -7.22 -2.08 4.87
CA THR A 38 -6.54 -3.21 4.24
C THR A 38 -5.52 -2.72 3.23
N VAL A 39 -4.43 -3.46 3.08
CA VAL A 39 -3.37 -3.18 2.12
C VAL A 39 -3.27 -4.34 1.14
N GLY A 40 -3.26 -4.03 -0.16
CA GLY A 40 -2.91 -4.97 -1.21
C GLY A 40 -1.59 -4.54 -1.85
N VAL A 41 -0.59 -5.42 -1.94
CA VAL A 41 0.67 -5.12 -2.64
C VAL A 41 0.87 -6.11 -3.77
N MET A 42 0.99 -5.60 -4.99
CA MET A 42 1.33 -6.36 -6.19
C MET A 42 2.81 -6.11 -6.50
N ALA A 43 3.64 -7.14 -6.45
CA ALA A 43 5.09 -7.01 -6.58
C ALA A 43 5.73 -8.16 -7.36
N ALA A 44 6.97 -7.98 -7.80
CA ALA A 44 7.69 -9.01 -8.54
C ALA A 44 8.26 -10.12 -7.64
N SER A 45 8.30 -9.89 -6.32
CA SER A 45 8.74 -10.86 -5.31
C SER A 45 8.05 -10.64 -3.96
N ALA A 46 8.07 -11.68 -3.11
CA ALA A 46 7.62 -11.58 -1.72
C ALA A 46 8.39 -10.51 -0.94
N ASP A 47 9.71 -10.41 -1.16
CA ASP A 47 10.57 -9.43 -0.47
C ASP A 47 10.19 -7.99 -0.81
N GLU A 48 9.92 -7.68 -2.09
CA GLU A 48 9.44 -6.36 -2.51
C GLU A 48 8.08 -6.02 -1.87
N ALA A 49 7.15 -6.97 -1.86
CA ALA A 49 5.83 -6.76 -1.27
C ALA A 49 5.91 -6.49 0.23
N ILE A 50 6.75 -7.26 0.94
CA ILE A 50 6.98 -7.10 2.38
C ILE A 50 7.69 -5.77 2.65
N ALA A 51 8.71 -5.40 1.87
CA ALA A 51 9.41 -4.13 2.02
C ALA A 51 8.46 -2.93 1.86
N ALA A 52 7.60 -2.94 0.84
CA ALA A 52 6.59 -1.91 0.62
C ALA A 52 5.59 -1.81 1.79
N LEU A 53 5.13 -2.96 2.32
CA LEU A 53 4.27 -2.98 3.51
C LEU A 53 4.96 -2.35 4.72
N ARG A 54 6.21 -2.72 5.00
CA ARG A 54 6.97 -2.21 6.16
C ARG A 54 7.23 -0.70 6.06
N GLN A 55 7.51 -0.20 4.86
CA GLN A 55 7.65 1.23 4.61
C GLN A 55 6.33 1.98 4.86
N LEU A 56 5.21 1.43 4.36
CA LEU A 56 3.88 1.98 4.59
C LEU A 56 3.54 2.04 6.08
N GLU A 57 3.75 0.94 6.81
CA GLU A 57 3.50 0.87 8.25
C GLU A 57 4.32 1.93 9.00
N ALA A 58 5.61 2.05 8.70
CA ALA A 58 6.48 3.05 9.30
C ALA A 58 6.03 4.49 8.99
N ALA A 59 5.70 4.79 7.73
CA ALA A 59 5.32 6.13 7.30
C ALA A 59 3.96 6.60 7.86
N LEU A 60 3.04 5.66 8.07
CA LEU A 60 1.71 5.92 8.63
C LEU A 60 1.63 5.70 10.15
N GLY A 61 2.71 5.22 10.78
CA GLY A 61 2.76 4.94 12.21
C GLY A 61 1.85 3.78 12.63
N TRP A 62 1.68 2.79 11.75
CA TRP A 62 0.88 1.61 12.03
C TRP A 62 1.71 0.53 12.71
N ASP A 63 1.06 -0.26 13.56
CA ASP A 63 1.67 -1.48 14.10
C ASP A 63 1.98 -2.45 12.98
N ALA A 64 3.15 -3.11 13.07
CA ALA A 64 3.59 -4.06 12.08
C ALA A 64 2.64 -5.27 12.02
N LEU A 65 2.11 -5.57 10.84
CA LEU A 65 1.26 -6.73 10.63
C LEU A 65 2.07 -8.02 10.73
N SER A 66 1.48 -9.01 11.39
CA SER A 66 2.03 -10.34 11.53
C SER A 66 1.96 -11.06 10.19
N LEU A 67 3.13 -11.37 9.61
CA LEU A 67 3.21 -12.13 8.36
C LEU A 67 2.94 -13.61 8.64
N GLY A 68 2.03 -14.18 7.88
CA GLY A 68 1.76 -15.62 7.85
C GLY A 68 1.99 -16.20 6.46
N GLY A 69 2.06 -17.53 6.40
CA GLY A 69 2.15 -18.28 5.14
C GLY A 69 3.58 -18.55 4.68
N GLU A 70 4.42 -19.12 5.55
CA GLU A 70 5.69 -19.69 5.12
C GLU A 70 5.53 -21.11 4.56
N PRO A 71 6.33 -21.51 3.55
CA PRO A 71 7.38 -20.73 2.89
C PRO A 71 6.82 -19.66 1.94
N LEU A 72 7.57 -18.56 1.78
CA LEU A 72 7.20 -17.49 0.85
C LEU A 72 7.28 -17.97 -0.60
N PRO A 73 6.32 -17.57 -1.47
CA PRO A 73 6.33 -17.97 -2.87
C PRO A 73 7.43 -17.26 -3.67
N GLU A 74 7.93 -17.95 -4.70
CA GLU A 74 8.85 -17.38 -5.70
C GLU A 74 8.08 -16.65 -6.82
N GLY A 75 8.73 -15.64 -7.42
CA GLY A 75 8.17 -14.87 -8.53
C GLY A 75 7.14 -13.83 -8.10
N GLY A 76 6.27 -13.43 -9.04
CA GLY A 76 5.26 -12.40 -8.80
C GLY A 76 4.25 -12.79 -7.73
N VAL A 77 3.92 -11.84 -6.85
CA VAL A 77 3.08 -12.07 -5.67
C VAL A 77 1.97 -11.04 -5.52
N PHE A 78 0.98 -11.42 -4.73
CA PHE A 78 0.06 -10.51 -4.06
C PHE A 78 0.18 -10.67 -2.55
N LEU A 79 0.48 -9.57 -1.85
CA LEU A 79 0.39 -9.48 -0.40
C LEU A 79 -0.95 -8.84 -0.02
N LYS A 80 -1.66 -9.45 0.93
CA LYS A 80 -2.86 -8.87 1.55
C LYS A 80 -2.62 -8.65 3.04
N GLY A 81 -2.55 -7.39 3.46
CA GLY A 81 -2.54 -6.95 4.85
C GLY A 81 -3.93 -6.51 5.31
N ASN A 82 -4.27 -6.80 6.56
CA ASN A 82 -5.51 -6.37 7.17
C ASN A 82 -5.23 -5.85 8.58
N GLN A 83 -5.41 -4.55 8.77
CA GLN A 83 -5.14 -3.90 10.04
C GLN A 83 -6.11 -4.34 11.14
N ARG A 84 -7.37 -4.65 10.79
CA ARG A 84 -8.39 -5.03 11.77
C ARG A 84 -8.07 -6.30 12.53
N ASN A 85 -7.41 -7.26 11.89
CA ASN A 85 -6.98 -8.51 12.53
C ASN A 85 -5.46 -8.58 12.76
N GLY A 86 -4.71 -7.56 12.36
CA GLY A 86 -3.27 -7.48 12.56
C GLY A 86 -2.44 -8.46 11.72
N THR A 87 -2.97 -8.99 10.61
CA THR A 87 -2.28 -10.02 9.82
C THR A 87 -2.03 -9.62 8.38
N ALA A 88 -0.97 -10.19 7.80
CA ALA A 88 -0.65 -10.10 6.39
C ALA A 88 -0.28 -11.48 5.83
N MET A 89 -0.66 -11.76 4.59
CA MET A 89 -0.36 -13.02 3.91
C MET A 89 0.09 -12.77 2.48
N VAL A 90 1.12 -13.49 2.05
CA VAL A 90 1.65 -13.45 0.69
C VAL A 90 1.16 -14.67 -0.07
N ARG A 91 0.72 -14.48 -1.32
CA ARG A 91 0.39 -15.58 -2.23
C ARG A 91 1.05 -15.39 -3.59
N ALA A 92 1.40 -16.49 -4.24
CA ALA A 92 1.88 -16.48 -5.62
C ALA A 92 0.77 -15.95 -6.53
N GLU A 93 1.02 -14.86 -7.22
CA GLU A 93 0.07 -14.26 -8.14
C GLU A 93 0.81 -13.36 -9.13
N ALA A 94 0.99 -13.86 -10.35
CA ALA A 94 1.65 -13.12 -11.41
C ALA A 94 0.64 -12.35 -12.26
N GLY A 95 1.13 -11.28 -12.89
CA GLY A 95 0.32 -10.56 -13.88
C GLY A 95 -0.84 -9.79 -13.26
N LEU A 96 -0.67 -9.18 -12.08
CA LEU A 96 -1.59 -8.17 -11.56
C LEU A 96 -1.17 -6.72 -11.89
N GLY A 97 0.10 -6.52 -12.27
CA GLY A 97 0.73 -5.20 -12.31
C GLY A 97 1.65 -5.01 -11.10
N LEU A 98 2.08 -3.79 -10.84
CA LEU A 98 2.94 -3.45 -9.69
C LEU A 98 2.38 -2.25 -8.94
N GLY A 99 2.38 -2.31 -7.62
CA GLY A 99 2.01 -1.19 -6.76
C GLY A 99 1.22 -1.58 -5.50
N ILE A 100 0.85 -0.56 -4.73
CA ILE A 100 0.18 -0.64 -3.44
C ILE A 100 -1.25 -0.12 -3.57
N LEU A 101 -2.21 -0.90 -3.12
CA LEU A 101 -3.60 -0.51 -2.91
C LEU A 101 -3.83 -0.36 -1.40
N ILE A 102 -4.48 0.72 -0.99
CA ILE A 102 -4.92 0.92 0.38
C ILE A 102 -6.43 1.13 0.37
N SER A 103 -7.16 0.27 1.06
CA SER A 103 -8.61 0.41 1.21
C SER A 103 -8.93 0.87 2.62
N GLY A 104 -9.56 2.04 2.73
CA GLY A 104 -10.06 2.59 3.98
C GLY A 104 -11.44 2.02 4.31
N GLN A 105 -11.66 1.77 5.59
CA GLN A 105 -12.89 1.19 6.11
C GLN A 105 -13.38 2.07 7.25
N ALA A 106 -14.64 2.45 7.19
CA ALA A 106 -15.27 3.42 8.08
C ALA A 106 -16.75 3.03 8.28
N PRO A 107 -17.04 1.94 9.01
CA PRO A 107 -18.42 1.51 9.22
C PRO A 107 -19.33 2.58 9.82
N SER A 108 -18.77 3.53 10.59
CA SER A 108 -19.53 4.69 11.12
C SER A 108 -19.77 5.80 10.11
N ASN A 109 -19.01 5.86 9.01
CA ASN A 109 -19.15 6.83 7.93
C ASN A 109 -18.80 6.21 6.57
N PRO A 110 -19.74 5.49 5.93
CA PRO A 110 -19.49 4.79 4.67
C PRO A 110 -19.01 5.69 3.52
N ASP A 111 -19.32 6.99 3.54
CA ASP A 111 -18.87 7.95 2.52
C ASP A 111 -17.35 8.21 2.56
N ALA A 112 -16.68 7.83 3.65
CA ALA A 112 -15.22 7.88 3.77
C ALA A 112 -14.52 6.61 3.27
N GLU A 113 -15.25 5.53 2.98
CA GLU A 113 -14.68 4.29 2.47
C GLU A 113 -14.29 4.43 1.00
N ASP A 114 -13.04 4.08 0.67
CA ASP A 114 -12.56 4.04 -0.71
C ASP A 114 -11.33 3.13 -0.82
N THR A 115 -10.84 2.93 -2.04
CA THR A 115 -9.57 2.28 -2.34
C THR A 115 -8.68 3.20 -3.17
N TRP A 116 -7.50 3.51 -2.65
CA TRP A 116 -6.51 4.37 -3.28
C TRP A 116 -5.34 3.57 -3.86
N GLY A 117 -4.95 3.90 -5.09
CA GLY A 117 -3.83 3.29 -5.80
C GLY A 117 -4.24 2.68 -7.16
N PRO A 118 -3.33 1.92 -7.80
CA PRO A 118 -2.04 1.46 -7.29
C PRO A 118 -0.99 2.58 -7.15
N LEU A 119 -0.45 2.75 -5.94
CA LEU A 119 0.68 3.64 -5.64
C LEU A 119 2.02 2.91 -5.89
N PRO A 120 3.12 3.61 -6.20
CA PRO A 120 4.43 2.98 -6.36
C PRO A 120 4.86 2.14 -5.14
N LEU A 121 5.65 1.08 -5.36
CA LEU A 121 6.13 0.22 -4.25
C LEU A 121 7.04 0.96 -3.27
N ASP A 122 7.74 1.99 -3.75
CA ASP A 122 8.61 2.87 -2.98
C ASP A 122 7.89 4.16 -2.55
N PHE A 123 6.56 4.24 -2.66
CA PHE A 123 5.79 5.45 -2.36
C PHE A 123 5.98 5.94 -0.93
N PHE A 124 6.31 5.05 0.00
CA PHE A 124 6.59 5.34 1.42
C PHE A 124 8.05 5.16 1.81
N ALA A 125 8.96 4.98 0.84
CA ALA A 125 10.38 4.88 1.13
C ALA A 125 10.84 6.15 1.84
N ALA A 126 11.64 6.00 2.90
CA ALA A 126 12.29 7.14 3.53
C ALA A 126 13.16 7.84 2.47
N GLU A 127 13.03 9.16 2.35
CA GLU A 127 13.96 9.96 1.55
C GLU A 127 15.38 9.65 2.05
N ALA A 128 16.26 9.18 1.16
CA ALA A 128 17.66 9.02 1.50
C ALA A 128 18.18 10.39 1.90
N ILE A 129 18.52 10.56 3.19
CA ILE A 129 19.19 11.75 3.67
C ILE A 129 20.51 11.82 2.91
N GLY A 130 20.57 12.68 1.89
CA GLY A 130 21.79 12.95 1.16
C GLY A 130 22.83 13.44 2.17
N GLY A 131 23.94 12.69 2.28
CA GLY A 131 25.13 13.11 3.02
C GLY A 131 25.89 14.23 2.31
#